data_AF-A0A2V8K729-F1
#
_entry.id   AF-A0A2V8K729-F1
#
_cell.length_a   1.000
_cell.length_b   1.000
_cell.length_c   1.000
_cell.angle_alpha   90.00
_cell.angle_beta   90.00
_cell.angle_gamma   90.00
#
_symmetry.space_group_name_H-M   'P 1'
#
loop_
_entity.id
_entity.type
_entity.pdbx_description
1 polymer ?
#
loop_
_entity_poly.entity_id
_entity_poly.type
_entity_poly.pdbx_seq_one_letter_code
_entity_poly.pdbx_strand_id
1 'polypeptide(L)' 'MSSARIEFGATTLTNGKVLACGGWNGYVHLSSCELYDPTTGTWSLTGSMATARRGFQMTVLGNGGF' A
#
# COMPACT_ATOMS: atom_id res chain seq x y z
N MET A 1 -3.60 4.32 9.61
CA MET A 1 -3.51 2.95 9.10
C MET A 1 -4.34 2.09 10.04
N SER A 2 -5.18 1.19 9.54
CA SER A 2 -6.14 0.43 10.34
C SER A 2 -5.63 -0.94 10.79
N SER A 3 -4.56 -1.46 10.19
CA SER A 3 -3.88 -2.68 10.64
C SER A 3 -2.38 -2.45 10.78
N ALA A 4 -1.80 -2.86 11.92
CA ALA A 4 -0.36 -2.92 12.06
C ALA A 4 0.20 -3.91 11.02
N ARG A 5 1.27 -3.53 10.33
CA ARG A 5 1.88 -4.35 9.27
C ARG A 5 3.39 -4.18 9.27
N ILE A 6 4.10 -5.28 9.09
CA ILE A 6 5.53 -5.29 8.79
C ILE A 6 5.77 -5.90 7.40
N GLU A 7 6.94 -5.64 6.82
CA GLU A 7 7.35 -6.19 5.51
C GLU A 7 6.36 -5.88 4.36
N PHE A 8 5.62 -4.79 4.47
CA PHE A 8 4.68 -4.32 3.45
C PHE A 8 5.40 -3.48 2.40
N GLY A 9 4.81 -3.39 1.21
CA GLY A 9 5.27 -2.45 0.20
C GLY A 9 4.60 -1.08 0.38
N ALA A 10 5.34 0.00 0.19
CA ALA A 10 4.80 1.35 0.13
C ALA A 10 5.41 2.15 -1.03
N THR A 11 4.61 2.98 -1.69
CA THR A 11 5.09 3.88 -2.75
C THR A 11 4.25 5.16 -2.81
N THR A 12 4.87 6.25 -3.26
CA THR A 12 4.18 7.53 -3.49
C THR A 12 3.59 7.54 -4.90
N LEU A 13 2.31 7.85 -4.98
CA LEU A 13 1.59 8.01 -6.24
C LEU A 13 1.88 9.39 -6.86
N THR A 14 1.63 9.51 -8.17
CA THR A 14 1.83 10.77 -8.93
C THR A 14 0.99 11.94 -8.41
N ASN A 15 -0.10 11.66 -7.69
CA ASN A 15 -0.95 12.66 -7.04
C ASN A 15 -0.52 13.00 -5.61
N GLY A 16 0.65 12.53 -5.15
CA GLY A 16 1.21 12.83 -3.82
C GLY A 16 0.68 11.96 -2.68
N LYS A 17 -0.29 11.06 -2.93
CA LYS A 17 -0.77 10.10 -1.93
C LYS A 17 0.20 8.93 -1.77
N VAL A 18 0.14 8.21 -0.65
CA VAL A 18 0.97 7.01 -0.43
C VAL A 18 0.10 5.77 -0.44
N LEU A 19 0.44 4.80 -1.28
CA LEU A 19 -0.20 3.48 -1.29
C LEU A 19 0.66 2.51 -0.48
N ALA A 20 0.07 1.87 0.54
CA ALA A 20 0.68 0.80 1.31
C ALA A 20 -0.08 -0.52 1.09
N CYS A 21 0.61 -1.60 0.72
CA CYS A 21 -0.01 -2.88 0.38
C CYS A 21 0.70 -4.05 1.04
N GLY A 22 -0.09 -5.05 1.44
CA GLY A 22 0.42 -6.32 1.94
C GLY A 22 1.12 -6.24 3.29
N GLY A 23 2.06 -7.16 3.52
CA GLY A 23 2.77 -7.34 4.77
C GLY A 23 2.16 -8.41 5.67
N TRP A 24 2.62 -8.46 6.92
CA TRP A 24 2.13 -9.36 7.96
C TRP A 24 1.76 -8.57 9.21
N ASN A 25 0.61 -8.88 9.83
CA ASN A 25 0.10 -8.17 11.00
C ASN A 25 0.33 -8.91 12.33
N GLY A 26 1.17 -9.94 12.33
CA GLY A 26 1.34 -10.84 13.49
C GLY A 26 0.47 -12.09 13.45
N TYR A 27 -0.57 -12.11 12.60
CA TYR A 27 -1.54 -13.21 12.52
C TYR A 27 -1.66 -13.79 11.11
N VAL A 28 -1.83 -12.92 10.10
CA VAL A 28 -2.09 -13.31 8.72
C VAL A 28 -1.28 -12.47 7.73
N HIS A 29 -0.96 -13.05 6.58
CA HIS A 29 -0.46 -12.27 5.46
C HIS A 29 -1.59 -11.40 4.89
N LEU A 30 -1.32 -10.13 4.69
CA LEU A 30 -2.31 -9.17 4.20
C LEU A 30 -2.30 -9.15 2.67
N SER A 31 -3.50 -9.15 2.08
CA SER A 31 -3.73 -8.75 0.69
C SER A 31 -4.27 -7.33 0.58
N SER A 32 -4.66 -6.72 1.70
CA SER A 32 -5.24 -5.39 1.75
C SER A 32 -4.22 -4.30 1.44
N CYS A 33 -4.73 -3.23 0.82
CA CYS A 33 -4.01 -1.98 0.67
C CYS A 33 -4.75 -0.83 1.35
N GLU A 34 -3.97 0.16 1.79
CA GLU A 34 -4.47 1.41 2.34
C GLU A 34 -3.82 2.58 1.62
N LEU A 35 -4.60 3.63 1.37
CA LEU A 35 -4.17 4.89 0.78
C LEU A 35 -4.10 5.94 1.87
N TYR A 36 -2.92 6.55 2.02
CA TYR A 36 -2.71 7.72 2.86
C TYR A 36 -2.92 8.99 2.05
N ASP A 37 -3.76 9.88 2.59
CA ASP A 37 -3.93 11.23 2.09
C ASP A 37 -3.21 12.23 3.02
N PRO A 38 -2.10 12.84 2.57
CA PRO A 38 -1.37 13.80 3.39
C PRO A 38 -2.16 15.07 3.72
N THR A 39 -3.18 15.42 2.93
CA THR A 39 -3.97 16.64 3.14
C THR A 39 -4.87 16.55 4.37
N THR A 40 -5.39 15.35 4.64
CA THR A 40 -6.24 15.04 5.79
C THR A 40 -5.49 14.31 6.89
N GLY A 41 -4.28 13.80 6.59
CA GLY A 41 -3.52 12.96 7.50
C GLY A 41 -4.17 11.60 7.77
N THR A 42 -5.08 11.15 6.91
CA THR A 42 -5.87 9.93 7.14
C THR A 42 -5.48 8.80 6.21
N TRP A 43 -5.70 7.58 6.69
CA TRP A 43 -5.58 6.35 5.90
C TRP A 43 -6.98 5.82 5.58
N SER A 44 -7.15 5.27 4.39
CA SER A 44 -8.40 4.67 3.93
C SER A 44 -8.13 3.35 3.23
N LEU A 45 -9.00 2.35 3.40
CA LEU A 45 -8.90 1.08 2.66
C LEU A 45 -9.14 1.32 1.17
N THR A 46 -8.39 0.61 0.33
CA THR A 46 -8.54 0.65 -1.13
C THR A 46 -8.54 -0.78 -1.71
N GLY A 47 -8.36 -0.91 -3.03
CA GLY A 47 -8.30 -2.19 -3.72
C GLY A 47 -7.32 -3.17 -3.06
N SER A 48 -7.60 -4.46 -3.14
CA SER A 48 -6.77 -5.51 -2.56
C SER A 48 -6.08 -6.34 -3.64
N MET A 49 -4.93 -6.91 -3.31
CA MET A 49 -4.23 -7.85 -4.19
C MET A 49 -4.97 -9.19 -4.22
N ALA A 50 -4.91 -9.90 -5.36
CA ALA A 50 -5.45 -11.26 -5.45
C ALA A 50 -4.71 -12.27 -4.56
N THR A 51 -3.44 -12.01 -4.27
CA THR A 51 -2.58 -12.84 -3.42
C THR A 51 -1.87 -11.96 -2.41
N ALA A 52 -1.87 -12.38 -1.15
CA ALA A 52 -1.14 -11.71 -0.10
C ALA A 52 0.37 -11.76 -0.36
N ARG A 53 1.07 -10.64 -0.13
CA ARG A 53 2.51 -10.50 -0.37
C ARG A 53 3.18 -9.87 0.85
N ARG A 54 4.38 -10.30 1.19
CA ARG A 54 5.27 -9.68 2.20
C ARG A 54 6.72 -9.76 1.73
N GLY A 55 7.58 -8.88 2.23
CA GLY A 55 9.01 -8.84 1.89
C GLY A 55 9.27 -8.42 0.45
N PHE A 56 8.51 -7.45 -0.07
CA PHE A 56 8.58 -6.99 -1.47
C PHE A 56 8.73 -5.47 -1.57
N GLN A 57 9.18 -4.99 -2.74
CA GLN A 57 9.28 -3.56 -3.05
C GLN A 57 8.19 -3.15 -4.04
N MET A 58 7.69 -1.92 -3.90
CA MET A 58 6.74 -1.30 -4.82
C MET A 58 7.40 -0.18 -5.60
N THR A 59 7.02 -0.05 -6.88
CA THR A 59 7.37 1.09 -7.71
C THR A 59 6.11 1.56 -8.43
N VAL A 60 5.96 2.88 -8.55
CA VAL A 60 4.92 3.49 -9.37
C VAL A 60 5.40 3.52 -10.82
N LEU A 61 4.59 2.96 -11.71
CA LEU A 61 4.76 3.19 -13.13
C LEU A 61 4.14 4.55 -13.44
N GLY A 62 4.92 5.46 -14.02
CA GLY A 62 4.36 6.65 -14.65
C GLY A 62 3.41 6.24 -15.77
N ASN A 63 2.55 7.16 -16.22
CA ASN A 63 1.47 6.88 -17.19
C ASN A 63 1.94 6.51 -18.62
N GLY A 64 3.16 5.97 -18.80
CA GLY A 64 3.63 5.39 -20.05
C GLY A 64 3.63 6.37 -21.23
N GLY A 65 4.55 7.33 -21.22
CA GLY A 65 4.86 8.14 -22.40
C GLY A 65 6.07 7.55 -23.12
N PHE A 66 5.84 6.69 -24.11
CA PHE A 66 6.75 6.46 -25.23
C PHE A 66 6.00 6.84 -26.50
#